data_AF-A0A7R9WN75-F1
#
_entry.id   AF-A0A7R9WN75-F1
#
_cell.length_a   1.000
_cell.length_b   1.000
_cell.length_c   1.000
_cell.angle_alpha   90.00
_cell.angle_beta   90.00
_cell.angle_gamma   90.00
#
_symmetry.space_group_name_H-M   'P 1'
#
loop_
_entity.id
_entity.type
_entity.pdbx_description
1 polymer ?
#
loop_
_entity_poly.entity_id
_entity_poly.type
_entity_poly.pdbx_seq_one_letter_code
_entity_poly.pdbx_strand_id
1 'polypeptide(L)'
;RFSLMCEVAASRLLDQYNVVEALMMCTLQEKLTGNGLPRLRKAAMDILLRHGSHNVSQIERATSLTKVLKDDSAQLLPTLLKGMLETLTKKDMASMDVLEKRTTNEFLRIDKREHKERERERKRRRMERRGYVGSSQQDSPRGGNNSDLDDRLYQKFKRDVLGKSSMNIEPMHPRSNSSIVPHEDVPSTTTYTRSSSKRQRRNSRRNAK
;
A
#
# COMPACT_ATOMS: atom_id res chain seq x y z
N ARG A 1 -7.79 -24.76 -22.19
CA ARG A 1 -7.81 -23.27 -22.22
C ARG A 1 -9.13 -22.84 -21.60
N PHE A 2 -9.13 -22.31 -20.37
CA PHE A 2 -10.31 -21.60 -19.87
C PHE A 2 -10.55 -20.39 -20.77
N SER A 3 -11.75 -20.29 -21.35
CA SER A 3 -12.15 -19.06 -22.06
C SER A 3 -12.40 -17.96 -21.02
N LEU A 4 -12.25 -16.68 -21.40
CA LEU A 4 -12.55 -15.54 -20.53
C LEU A 4 -13.94 -15.66 -19.87
N MET A 5 -14.92 -16.23 -20.58
CA MET A 5 -16.26 -16.46 -20.04
C MET A 5 -16.28 -17.49 -18.91
N CYS A 6 -15.52 -18.56 -19.05
CA CYS A 6 -15.42 -19.59 -18.02
C CYS A 6 -14.72 -19.06 -16.77
N GLU A 7 -13.72 -18.19 -16.92
CA GLU A 7 -13.06 -17.53 -15.78
C GLU A 7 -14.05 -16.64 -15.01
N VAL A 8 -14.83 -15.83 -15.72
CA VAL A 8 -15.85 -14.95 -15.11
C VAL A 8 -16.99 -15.74 -14.47
N ALA A 9 -17.39 -16.87 -15.06
CA ALA A 9 -18.40 -17.74 -14.47
C ALA A 9 -17.87 -18.37 -13.18
N ALA A 10 -16.65 -18.94 -13.22
CA ALA A 10 -16.01 -19.53 -12.05
C ALA A 10 -15.84 -18.50 -10.91
N SER A 11 -15.50 -17.25 -11.22
CA SER A 11 -15.35 -16.21 -10.19
C SER A 11 -16.64 -15.86 -9.45
N ARG A 12 -17.80 -16.15 -10.04
CA ARG A 12 -19.12 -15.94 -9.41
C ARG A 12 -19.59 -17.13 -8.58
N LEU A 13 -18.96 -18.29 -8.73
CA LEU A 13 -19.25 -19.51 -7.98
C LEU A 13 -18.30 -19.70 -6.79
N LEU A 14 -17.47 -18.69 -6.49
CA LEU A 14 -16.55 -18.74 -5.37
C LEU A 14 -17.25 -18.42 -4.05
N ASP A 15 -16.98 -19.27 -3.07
CA ASP A 15 -17.46 -19.19 -1.70
C ASP A 15 -16.27 -19.37 -0.74
N GLN A 16 -16.51 -19.14 0.55
CA GLN A 16 -15.50 -19.30 1.60
C GLN A 16 -14.94 -20.73 1.68
N TYR A 17 -15.73 -21.73 1.25
CA TYR A 17 -15.37 -23.14 1.32
C TYR A 17 -14.46 -23.59 0.18
N ASN A 18 -14.58 -22.98 -1.00
CA ASN A 18 -13.83 -23.38 -2.21
C ASN A 18 -12.71 -22.39 -2.58
N VAL A 19 -12.56 -21.29 -1.82
CA VAL A 19 -11.58 -20.23 -2.11
C VAL A 19 -10.13 -20.75 -2.16
N VAL A 20 -9.77 -21.69 -1.30
CA VAL A 20 -8.41 -22.25 -1.22
C VAL A 20 -8.12 -23.12 -2.43
N GLU A 21 -9.06 -23.99 -2.80
CA GLU A 21 -8.96 -24.84 -3.98
C GLU A 21 -8.89 -24.00 -5.25
N ALA A 22 -9.70 -22.94 -5.35
CA ALA A 22 -9.65 -22.02 -6.48
C ALA A 22 -8.27 -21.33 -6.62
N LEU A 23 -7.65 -20.92 -5.50
CA LEU A 23 -6.30 -20.36 -5.51
C LEU A 23 -5.26 -21.38 -5.96
N MET A 24 -5.34 -22.63 -5.48
CA MET A 24 -4.47 -23.71 -5.96
C MET A 24 -4.66 -23.97 -7.47
N MET A 25 -5.91 -23.95 -7.94
CA MET A 25 -6.22 -24.13 -9.35
C MET A 25 -5.63 -23.01 -10.22
N CYS A 26 -5.61 -21.77 -9.73
CA CYS A 26 -4.93 -20.68 -10.42
C CYS A 26 -3.42 -20.97 -10.57
N THR A 27 -2.75 -21.45 -9.53
CA THR A 27 -1.33 -21.84 -9.59
C THR A 27 -1.10 -22.98 -10.58
N LEU A 28 -1.92 -24.03 -10.51
CA LEU A 28 -1.79 -25.20 -11.35
C LEU A 28 -2.01 -24.84 -12.83
N GLN A 29 -3.04 -24.03 -13.12
CA GLN A 29 -3.32 -23.55 -14.46
C GLN A 29 -2.19 -22.66 -15.00
N GLU A 30 -1.58 -21.82 -14.16
CA GLU A 30 -0.43 -21.00 -14.50
C GLU A 30 0.78 -21.88 -14.88
N LYS A 31 1.06 -22.93 -14.11
CA LYS A 31 2.15 -23.88 -14.40
C LYS A 31 1.91 -24.67 -15.69
N LEU A 32 0.69 -25.16 -15.90
CA LEU A 32 0.37 -26.03 -17.03
C LEU A 32 0.22 -25.26 -18.35
N THR A 33 -0.30 -24.04 -18.31
CA THR A 33 -0.72 -23.31 -19.52
C THR A 33 -0.17 -21.90 -19.65
N GLY A 34 0.50 -21.39 -18.61
CA GLY A 34 0.91 -19.99 -18.52
C GLY A 34 -0.23 -19.02 -18.22
N ASN A 35 -1.48 -19.50 -18.10
CA ASN A 35 -2.63 -18.65 -17.79
C ASN A 35 -2.95 -18.68 -16.29
N GLY A 36 -2.64 -17.61 -15.57
CA GLY A 36 -2.83 -17.53 -14.11
C GLY A 36 -4.23 -17.15 -13.63
N LEU A 37 -5.22 -17.02 -14.53
CA LEU A 37 -6.63 -16.71 -14.18
C LEU A 37 -6.79 -15.51 -13.23
N PRO A 38 -6.29 -14.31 -13.62
CA PRO A 38 -6.20 -13.16 -12.72
C PRO A 38 -7.55 -12.68 -12.17
N ARG A 39 -8.66 -12.83 -12.90
CA ARG A 39 -10.00 -12.43 -12.41
C ARG A 39 -10.49 -13.40 -11.34
N LEU A 40 -10.27 -14.69 -11.54
CA LEU A 40 -10.63 -15.72 -10.57
C LEU A 40 -9.79 -15.55 -9.29
N ARG A 41 -8.48 -15.38 -9.45
CA ARG A 41 -7.56 -15.13 -8.33
C ARG A 41 -7.94 -13.88 -7.56
N LYS A 42 -8.23 -12.77 -8.25
CA LYS A 42 -8.69 -11.54 -7.62
C LYS A 42 -9.98 -11.76 -6.83
N ALA A 43 -10.99 -12.41 -7.42
CA ALA A 43 -12.26 -12.68 -6.73
C ALA A 43 -12.07 -13.58 -5.50
N ALA A 44 -11.20 -14.59 -5.60
CA ALA A 44 -10.85 -15.45 -4.47
C ALA A 44 -10.18 -14.66 -3.34
N MET A 45 -9.25 -13.77 -3.67
CA MET A 45 -8.59 -12.90 -2.70
C MET A 45 -9.54 -11.86 -2.10
N ASP A 46 -10.47 -11.31 -2.89
CA ASP A 46 -11.50 -10.39 -2.39
C ASP A 46 -12.40 -11.09 -1.37
N ILE A 47 -12.73 -12.38 -1.56
CA ILE A 47 -13.43 -13.18 -0.56
C ILE A 47 -12.55 -13.36 0.66
N LEU A 48 -11.32 -13.86 0.50
CA LEU A 48 -10.39 -14.13 1.60
C LEU A 48 -10.16 -12.89 2.49
N LEU A 49 -10.04 -11.70 1.87
CA LEU A 49 -9.69 -10.46 2.56
C LEU A 49 -10.90 -9.60 2.98
N ARG A 50 -12.13 -9.92 2.56
CA ARG A 50 -13.33 -9.06 2.72
C ARG A 50 -13.55 -8.53 4.13
N HIS A 51 -13.25 -9.32 5.16
CA HIS A 51 -13.40 -8.94 6.58
C HIS A 51 -12.09 -9.08 7.37
N GLY A 52 -10.94 -8.94 6.69
CA GLY A 52 -9.62 -9.02 7.31
C GLY A 52 -9.39 -10.36 8.03
N SER A 53 -8.80 -10.29 9.23
CA SER A 53 -8.42 -11.47 10.02
C SER A 53 -9.60 -12.36 10.40
N HIS A 54 -10.79 -11.77 10.61
CA HIS A 54 -11.98 -12.54 10.98
C HIS A 54 -12.36 -13.55 9.90
N ASN A 55 -12.30 -13.16 8.62
CA ASN A 55 -12.64 -14.08 7.52
C ASN A 55 -11.58 -15.16 7.34
N VAL A 56 -10.31 -14.81 7.53
CA VAL A 56 -9.21 -15.79 7.48
C VAL A 56 -9.41 -16.85 8.55
N SER A 57 -9.77 -16.48 9.79
CA SER A 57 -10.06 -17.44 10.86
C SER A 57 -11.34 -18.23 10.64
N GLN A 58 -12.31 -17.72 9.87
CA GLN A 58 -13.48 -18.50 9.47
C GLN A 58 -13.11 -19.52 8.39
N ILE A 59 -12.35 -19.11 7.38
CA ILE A 59 -11.87 -20.00 6.31
C ILE A 59 -10.94 -21.06 6.88
N GLU A 60 -10.10 -20.73 7.86
CA GLU A 60 -9.26 -21.69 8.58
C GLU A 60 -10.07 -22.77 9.30
N ARG A 61 -11.26 -22.43 9.80
CA ARG A 61 -12.17 -23.36 10.47
C ARG A 61 -13.05 -24.14 9.48
N ALA A 62 -13.50 -23.48 8.42
CA ALA A 62 -14.40 -24.02 7.41
C ALA A 62 -13.69 -24.91 6.40
N THR A 63 -12.41 -24.64 6.14
CA THR A 63 -11.59 -25.36 5.17
C THR A 63 -10.34 -25.89 5.84
N SER A 64 -9.73 -26.91 5.25
CA SER A 64 -8.42 -27.41 5.65
C SER A 64 -7.27 -26.48 5.21
N LEU A 65 -7.48 -25.15 5.22
CA LEU A 65 -6.49 -24.14 4.78
C LEU A 65 -5.15 -24.32 5.48
N THR A 66 -5.14 -24.57 6.79
CA THR A 66 -3.92 -24.82 7.56
C THR A 66 -3.19 -26.08 7.10
N LYS A 67 -3.93 -27.12 6.73
CA LYS A 67 -3.35 -28.35 6.18
C LYS A 67 -2.76 -28.09 4.79
N VAL A 68 -3.51 -27.42 3.90
CA VAL A 68 -3.03 -27.06 2.56
C VAL A 68 -1.83 -26.11 2.63
N LEU A 69 -1.81 -25.14 3.55
CA LEU A 69 -0.66 -24.28 3.76
C LEU A 69 0.56 -25.07 4.25
N LYS A 70 0.39 -26.08 5.09
CA LYS A 70 1.50 -26.91 5.55
C LYS A 70 2.01 -27.82 4.43
N ASP A 71 1.11 -28.48 3.71
CA ASP A 71 1.43 -29.50 2.72
C ASP A 71 1.90 -28.87 1.38
N ASP A 72 1.27 -27.77 0.97
CA ASP A 72 1.43 -27.15 -0.35
C ASP A 72 1.81 -25.65 -0.29
N SER A 73 2.45 -25.21 0.80
CA SER A 73 2.95 -23.81 0.95
C SER A 73 3.69 -23.32 -0.28
N ALA A 74 4.59 -24.14 -0.86
CA ALA A 74 5.39 -23.78 -2.02
C ALA A 74 4.54 -23.42 -3.26
N GLN A 75 3.31 -23.91 -3.34
CA GLN A 75 2.40 -23.65 -4.46
C GLN A 75 1.37 -22.57 -4.13
N LEU A 76 0.87 -22.56 -2.90
CA LEU A 76 -0.20 -21.64 -2.50
C LEU A 76 0.36 -20.24 -2.18
N LEU A 77 1.50 -20.17 -1.49
CA LEU A 77 2.05 -18.91 -0.97
C LEU A 77 2.40 -17.90 -2.08
N PRO A 78 3.04 -18.29 -3.21
CA PRO A 78 3.33 -17.34 -4.29
C PRO A 78 2.04 -16.76 -4.89
N THR A 79 0.99 -17.57 -5.02
CA THR A 79 -0.29 -17.16 -5.59
C THR A 79 -1.08 -16.29 -4.63
N LEU A 80 -0.98 -16.54 -3.34
CA LEU A 80 -1.55 -15.68 -2.29
C LEU A 80 -0.91 -14.29 -2.33
N LEU A 81 0.43 -14.22 -2.36
CA LEU A 81 1.17 -12.96 -2.40
C LEU A 81 0.90 -12.19 -3.70
N LYS A 82 0.90 -12.89 -4.84
CA LYS A 82 0.55 -12.31 -6.13
C LYS A 82 -0.88 -11.81 -6.16
N GLY A 83 -1.81 -12.59 -5.61
CA GLY A 83 -3.22 -12.22 -5.49
C GLY A 83 -3.43 -11.02 -4.58
N MET A 84 -2.69 -10.90 -3.48
CA MET A 84 -2.69 -9.72 -2.61
C MET A 84 -2.24 -8.47 -3.37
N LEU A 85 -1.19 -8.57 -4.17
CA LEU A 85 -0.72 -7.47 -5.01
C LEU A 85 -1.78 -7.08 -6.08
N GLU A 86 -2.52 -8.05 -6.61
CA GLU A 86 -3.61 -7.82 -7.58
C GLU A 86 -4.87 -7.19 -6.94
N THR A 87 -5.15 -7.45 -5.66
CA THR A 87 -6.27 -6.86 -4.93
C THR A 87 -5.97 -5.48 -4.35
N LEU A 88 -4.72 -5.21 -3.98
CA LEU A 88 -4.30 -3.90 -3.48
C LEU A 88 -4.54 -2.85 -4.57
N THR A 89 -5.45 -1.92 -4.30
CA THR A 89 -5.73 -0.84 -5.26
C THR A 89 -4.60 0.18 -5.22
N LYS A 90 -4.45 0.98 -6.29
CA LYS A 90 -3.50 2.11 -6.31
C LYS A 90 -3.70 3.07 -5.13
N LYS A 91 -4.94 3.15 -4.61
CA LYS A 91 -5.30 3.97 -3.45
C LYS A 91 -4.71 3.38 -2.16
N ASP A 92 -4.75 2.05 -2.02
CA ASP A 92 -4.18 1.35 -0.86
C ASP A 92 -2.66 1.42 -0.87
N MET A 93 -2.04 1.29 -2.05
CA MET A 93 -0.61 1.49 -2.25
C MET A 93 -0.16 2.91 -1.87
N ALA A 94 -0.92 3.93 -2.26
CA ALA A 94 -0.65 5.32 -1.87
C ALA A 94 -0.78 5.52 -0.35
N SER A 95 -1.74 4.85 0.30
CA SER A 95 -1.90 4.91 1.76
C SER A 95 -0.75 4.21 2.49
N MET A 96 -0.22 3.13 1.93
CA MET A 96 0.95 2.43 2.46
C MET A 96 2.22 3.28 2.37
N ASP A 97 2.43 3.97 1.24
CA ASP A 97 3.54 4.91 1.07
C ASP A 97 3.47 6.08 2.08
N VAL A 98 2.26 6.54 2.41
CA VAL A 98 2.05 7.53 3.48
C VAL A 98 2.38 6.96 4.87
N LEU A 99 2.01 5.70 5.14
CA LEU A 99 2.32 5.03 6.39
C LEU A 99 3.83 4.79 6.56
N GLU A 100 4.50 4.38 5.48
CA GLU A 100 5.96 4.18 5.42
C GLU A 100 6.72 5.50 5.59
N LYS A 101 6.25 6.59 4.98
CA LYS A 101 6.78 7.94 5.24
C LYS A 101 6.59 8.36 6.70
N ARG A 102 5.53 7.90 7.36
CA ARG A 102 5.27 8.22 8.77
C ARG A 102 6.23 7.47 9.70
N THR A 103 6.46 6.18 9.46
CA THR A 103 7.38 5.36 10.26
C THR A 103 8.83 5.77 10.06
N THR A 104 9.26 6.05 8.82
CA THR A 104 10.61 6.57 8.54
C THR A 104 10.87 7.93 9.19
N ASN A 105 9.86 8.83 9.20
CA ASN A 105 9.96 10.09 9.94
C ASN A 105 10.05 9.88 11.45
N GLU A 106 9.42 8.85 12.00
CA GLU A 106 9.51 8.52 13.41
C GLU A 106 10.90 8.03 13.81
N PHE A 107 11.50 7.11 13.03
CA PHE A 107 12.89 6.67 13.24
C PHE A 107 13.87 7.86 13.17
N LEU A 108 13.73 8.74 12.18
CA LEU A 108 14.53 9.97 12.08
C LEU A 108 14.42 10.87 13.31
N ARG A 109 13.25 10.93 13.97
CA ARG A 109 13.07 11.71 15.21
C ARG A 109 13.76 11.05 16.39
N ILE A 110 13.75 9.73 16.47
CA ILE A 110 14.46 8.95 17.49
C ILE A 110 15.96 9.15 17.33
N ASP A 111 16.49 8.97 16.11
CA ASP A 111 17.91 9.15 15.81
C ASP A 111 18.41 10.57 16.14
N LYS A 112 17.62 11.60 15.81
CA LYS A 112 17.94 12.99 16.18
C LYS A 112 17.97 13.19 17.69
N ARG A 113 17.06 12.54 18.43
CA ARG A 113 17.03 12.63 19.90
C ARG A 113 18.26 11.97 20.50
N GLU A 114 18.58 10.75 20.07
CA GLU A 114 19.78 10.02 20.53
C GLU A 114 21.06 10.76 20.17
N HIS A 115 21.14 11.34 18.98
CA HIS A 115 22.31 12.13 18.58
C HIS A 115 22.50 13.33 19.51
N LYS A 116 21.42 14.08 19.82
CA LYS A 116 21.50 15.22 20.74
C LYS A 116 21.94 14.79 22.13
N GLU A 117 21.44 13.66 22.62
CA GLU A 117 21.82 13.12 23.93
C GLU A 117 23.31 12.71 23.96
N ARG A 118 23.78 12.02 22.92
CA ARG A 118 25.18 11.64 22.77
C ARG A 118 26.11 12.85 22.70
N GLU A 119 25.67 13.95 22.07
CA GLU A 119 26.43 15.21 22.05
C GLU A 119 26.47 15.88 23.43
N ARG A 120 25.35 15.90 24.17
CA ARG A 120 25.34 16.41 25.55
C ARG A 120 26.30 15.60 26.44
N GLU A 121 26.28 14.27 26.31
CA GLU A 121 27.19 13.37 27.02
C GLU A 121 28.66 13.66 26.69
N ARG A 122 28.99 13.80 25.40
CA ARG A 122 30.35 14.18 24.96
C ARG A 122 30.77 15.53 25.53
N LYS A 123 29.88 16.52 25.53
CA LYS A 123 30.15 17.86 26.09
C LYS A 123 30.38 17.78 27.59
N ARG A 124 29.56 17.03 28.33
CA ARG A 124 29.73 16.77 29.77
C ARG A 124 31.11 16.19 30.07
N ARG A 125 31.51 15.11 29.37
CA ARG A 125 32.83 14.48 29.52
C ARG A 125 34.01 15.39 29.15
N ARG A 126 33.80 16.39 28.29
CA ARG A 126 34.82 17.41 27.97
C ARG A 126 34.96 18.41 29.12
N MET A 127 33.85 18.81 29.74
CA MET A 127 33.86 19.72 30.90
C MET A 127 34.51 19.07 32.13
N GLU A 128 34.18 17.81 32.41
CA GLU A 128 34.81 17.01 33.48
C GLU A 128 36.33 16.94 33.30
N ARG A 129 36.81 16.63 32.08
CA ARG A 129 38.25 16.58 31.76
C ARG A 129 38.96 17.91 31.89
N ARG A 130 38.25 19.03 31.70
CA ARG A 130 38.81 20.38 31.86
C ARG A 130 38.88 20.83 33.33
N GLY A 131 38.51 19.97 34.28
CA GLY A 131 38.47 20.32 35.69
C GLY A 131 37.33 21.26 36.05
N TYR A 132 36.33 21.41 35.16
CA TYR A 132 35.09 22.12 35.46
C TYR A 132 34.16 21.18 36.26
N VAL A 133 34.66 20.69 37.39
CA VAL A 133 33.89 19.86 38.33
C VAL A 133 33.02 20.82 39.13
N GLY A 134 31.70 20.68 38.99
CA GLY A 134 30.73 21.61 39.54
C GLY A 134 30.89 21.83 41.05
N SER A 135 31.38 23.01 41.42
CA SER A 135 30.98 23.72 42.63
C SER A 135 29.65 24.44 42.38
N SER A 136 28.60 23.67 42.07
CA SER A 136 27.24 24.18 41.94
C SER A 136 26.31 23.28 42.75
N GLN A 137 26.54 23.32 44.06
CA GLN A 137 25.53 22.99 45.05
C GLN A 137 24.46 24.09 44.96
N GLN A 138 23.21 23.68 44.73
CA GLN A 138 22.01 24.51 44.92
C GLN A 138 21.91 25.81 44.10
N ASP A 139 21.56 25.67 42.82
CA ASP A 139 20.54 26.57 42.26
C ASP A 139 19.76 25.76 41.24
N SER A 140 18.55 25.35 41.62
CA SER A 140 17.57 24.91 40.64
C SER A 140 17.33 26.07 39.69
N PRO A 141 17.60 25.95 38.38
CA PRO A 141 17.12 26.94 37.44
C PRO A 141 15.61 26.80 37.46
N ARG A 142 14.97 27.71 38.19
CA ARG A 142 13.57 28.09 38.07
C ARG A 142 13.23 28.01 36.59
N GLY A 143 12.32 27.11 36.23
CA GLY A 143 12.00 26.71 34.86
C GLY A 143 11.83 27.92 33.94
N GLY A 144 12.93 28.34 33.32
CA GLY A 144 12.95 29.26 32.20
C GLY A 144 12.74 28.40 30.98
N ASN A 145 11.52 28.41 30.47
CA ASN A 145 11.12 27.72 29.25
C ASN A 145 12.01 28.20 28.08
N ASN A 146 13.12 27.50 27.83
CA ASN A 146 13.98 27.72 26.66
C ASN A 146 13.26 27.38 25.33
N SER A 147 12.00 26.91 25.38
CA SER A 147 11.13 26.80 24.20
C SER A 147 10.89 28.16 23.54
N ASP A 148 10.88 29.27 24.30
CA ASP A 148 10.57 30.60 23.75
C ASP A 148 11.69 31.16 22.87
N LEU A 149 12.95 30.77 23.11
CA LEU A 149 14.08 31.24 22.31
C LEU A 149 14.17 30.49 20.98
N ASP A 150 13.90 29.18 21.00
CA ASP A 150 13.80 28.36 19.79
C ASP A 150 12.57 28.76 18.95
N ASP A 151 11.44 29.08 19.57
CA ASP A 151 10.24 29.59 18.87
C ASP A 151 10.47 30.97 18.25
N ARG A 152 11.21 31.87 18.92
CA ARG A 152 11.58 33.17 18.34
C ARG A 152 12.53 33.04 17.14
N LEU A 153 13.51 32.14 17.21
CA LEU A 153 14.41 31.88 16.08
C LEU A 153 13.67 31.22 14.91
N TYR A 154 12.76 30.29 15.20
CA TYR A 154 11.93 29.66 14.18
C TYR A 154 10.95 30.63 13.52
N GLN A 155 10.30 31.51 14.30
CA GLN A 155 9.43 32.58 13.77
C GLN A 155 10.21 33.59 12.92
N LYS A 156 11.43 33.96 13.34
CA LYS A 156 12.31 34.84 12.55
C LYS A 156 12.71 34.19 11.22
N PHE A 157 13.13 32.93 11.24
CA PHE A 157 13.45 32.17 10.03
C PHE A 157 12.23 32.02 9.11
N LYS A 158 11.04 31.74 9.68
CA LYS A 158 9.78 31.65 8.93
C LYS A 158 9.44 32.99 8.25
N ARG A 159 9.65 34.12 8.92
CA ARG A 159 9.45 35.45 8.34
C ARG A 159 10.44 35.76 7.22
N ASP A 160 11.70 35.41 7.41
CA ASP A 160 12.78 35.75 6.47
C ASP A 160 12.77 34.86 5.22
N VAL A 161 12.36 33.59 5.35
CA VAL A 161 12.37 32.59 4.28
C VAL A 161 11.00 32.41 3.62
N LEU A 162 9.91 32.41 4.41
CA LEU A 162 8.55 32.19 3.91
C LEU A 162 7.72 33.47 3.79
N GLY A 163 8.13 34.58 4.41
CA GLY A 163 7.41 35.86 4.37
C GLY A 163 7.56 36.64 3.07
N LYS A 164 8.46 36.23 2.16
CA LYS A 164 8.66 36.90 0.85
C LYS A 164 7.82 36.33 -0.29
N SER A 165 7.01 35.30 -0.05
CA SER A 165 6.10 34.69 -1.02
C SER A 165 4.63 35.00 -0.74
N SER A 166 4.33 36.22 -0.28
CA SER A 166 3.01 36.83 -0.39
C SER A 166 2.73 37.20 -1.86
N MET A 167 2.64 36.20 -2.72
CA MET A 167 1.97 36.34 -4.01
C MET A 167 0.49 36.48 -3.70
N ASN A 168 -0.08 37.62 -4.09
CA ASN A 168 -1.52 37.87 -4.10
C ASN A 168 -2.22 36.72 -4.85
N ILE A 169 -2.81 35.79 -4.12
CA ILE A 169 -3.78 34.85 -4.68
C ILE A 169 -5.13 35.52 -4.45
N GLU A 170 -5.64 36.16 -5.51
CA GLU A 170 -7.03 36.61 -5.55
C GLU A 170 -7.96 35.45 -5.19
N PRO A 171 -8.97 35.67 -4.33
CA PRO A 171 -9.97 34.66 -4.06
C PRO A 171 -10.81 34.43 -5.33
N MET A 172 -10.55 33.32 -6.02
CA MET A 172 -11.46 32.83 -7.06
C MET A 172 -12.82 32.51 -6.43
N HIS A 173 -13.80 33.36 -6.70
CA HIS A 173 -15.19 33.10 -6.38
C HIS A 173 -15.66 31.78 -7.03
N PRO A 174 -16.38 30.92 -6.29
CA PRO A 174 -17.00 29.74 -6.88
C PRO A 174 -18.12 30.20 -7.83
N ARG A 175 -17.96 29.92 -9.12
CA ARG A 175 -19.05 30.04 -10.10
C ARG A 175 -20.14 29.03 -9.73
N SER A 176 -21.24 29.56 -9.21
CA SER A 176 -22.52 28.88 -9.18
C SER A 176 -22.99 28.64 -10.61
N ASN A 177 -22.85 27.41 -11.11
CA ASN A 177 -23.56 27.00 -12.32
C ASN A 177 -24.82 26.24 -11.94
N SER A 178 -25.90 26.87 -12.34
CA SER A 178 -27.29 26.48 -12.35
C SER A 178 -27.56 25.10 -12.96
N SER A 179 -28.60 24.49 -12.41
CA SER A 179 -29.56 23.56 -13.01
C SER A 179 -29.51 23.38 -14.53
N ILE A 180 -29.58 22.13 -15.00
CA ILE A 180 -30.39 21.70 -16.15
C ILE A 180 -30.82 20.23 -15.94
N VAL A 181 -32.12 20.08 -15.68
CA VAL A 181 -33.15 19.13 -16.20
C VAL A 181 -32.85 17.61 -16.33
N PRO A 182 -33.81 16.73 -15.90
CA PRO A 182 -33.76 15.29 -16.13
C PRO A 182 -34.22 14.91 -17.55
N HIS A 183 -33.65 13.85 -18.12
CA HIS A 183 -34.23 13.22 -19.31
C HIS A 183 -34.34 11.71 -19.13
N GLU A 184 -35.53 11.24 -19.46
CA GLU A 184 -36.05 9.90 -19.33
C GLU A 184 -35.42 8.88 -20.31
N ASP A 185 -35.52 7.61 -19.89
CA ASP A 185 -36.12 6.48 -20.61
C ASP A 185 -35.52 5.82 -21.88
N VAL A 186 -35.04 4.59 -21.63
CA VAL A 186 -35.22 3.30 -22.34
C VAL A 186 -34.55 3.07 -23.73
N PRO A 187 -34.57 1.82 -24.29
CA PRO A 187 -33.39 0.99 -24.50
C PRO A 187 -33.05 0.79 -25.98
N SER A 188 -31.93 0.14 -26.32
CA SER A 188 -31.89 -0.78 -27.48
C SER A 188 -30.62 -1.62 -27.53
N THR A 189 -30.87 -2.93 -27.59
CA THR A 189 -30.07 -3.98 -28.20
C THR A 189 -29.42 -3.58 -29.52
N THR A 190 -28.11 -3.80 -29.65
CA THR A 190 -27.47 -4.01 -30.96
C THR A 190 -26.50 -5.18 -30.89
N THR A 191 -26.90 -6.25 -31.57
CA THR A 191 -26.08 -7.32 -32.12
C THR A 191 -24.89 -6.77 -32.91
N TYR A 192 -23.67 -7.28 -32.64
CA TYR A 192 -22.56 -7.10 -33.57
C TYR A 192 -21.87 -8.42 -33.90
N THR A 193 -21.60 -8.54 -35.18
CA THR A 193 -21.27 -9.73 -35.94
C THR A 193 -19.80 -10.16 -35.83
N ARG A 194 -19.64 -11.47 -35.69
CA ARG A 194 -18.57 -12.35 -36.18
C ARG A 194 -17.65 -11.72 -37.23
N SER A 195 -16.34 -11.76 -36.98
CA SER A 195 -15.31 -11.63 -38.02
C SER A 195 -14.16 -12.59 -37.73
N SER A 196 -14.12 -13.63 -38.55
CA SER A 196 -13.06 -14.63 -38.66
C SER A 196 -11.78 -13.97 -39.17
N SER A 197 -10.63 -14.24 -38.56
CA SER A 197 -9.33 -14.03 -39.20
C SER A 197 -8.37 -15.15 -38.84
N LYS A 198 -8.17 -16.03 -39.82
CA LYS A 198 -7.07 -16.98 -39.91
C LYS A 198 -5.76 -16.20 -40.00
N ARG A 199 -4.79 -16.50 -39.14
CA ARG A 199 -3.38 -16.24 -39.47
C ARG A 199 -2.50 -17.42 -39.10
N GLN A 200 -2.40 -18.34 -40.05
CA GLN A 200 -1.26 -19.23 -40.24
C GLN A 200 0.00 -18.39 -40.50
N ARG A 201 1.08 -18.68 -39.77
CA ARG A 201 2.49 -18.47 -40.18
C ARG A 201 3.31 -19.36 -39.22
N ARG A 202 3.73 -20.56 -39.62
CA ARG A 202 4.98 -20.90 -40.33
C ARG A 202 6.20 -20.14 -39.80
N ASN A 203 7.09 -20.88 -39.13
CA ASN A 203 8.56 -20.89 -39.22
C ASN A 203 9.02 -22.01 -38.26
N SER A 204 9.40 -23.22 -38.66
CA SER A 204 10.53 -23.65 -39.49
C SER A 204 11.90 -23.16 -38.99
N ARG A 205 12.62 -24.14 -38.42
CA ARG A 205 14.08 -24.39 -38.51
C ARG A 205 15.04 -23.66 -37.56
N ARG A 206 16.08 -24.46 -37.21
CA ARG A 206 17.41 -24.15 -36.65
C ARG A 206 17.50 -24.30 -35.12
N ASN A 207 18.38 -25.09 -34.52
CA ASN A 207 19.54 -25.83 -35.00
C ASN A 207 19.79 -27.05 -34.09
N ALA A 208 20.22 -28.14 -34.70
CA ALA A 208 21.03 -29.16 -34.06
C ALA A 208 22.49 -28.67 -33.98
N LYS A 209 23.11 -28.86 -32.82
CA LYS A 209 24.48 -29.32 -32.65
C LYS A 209 24.64 -29.76 -31.20
#